data_AF-A0AAE3IDD8-F1
#
_entry.id   AF-A0AAE3IDD8-F1
#
_cell.length_a   1.000
_cell.length_b   1.000
_cell.length_c   1.000
_cell.angle_alpha   90.00
_cell.angle_beta   90.00
_cell.angle_gamma   90.00
#
_symmetry.space_group_name_H-M   'P 1'
#
loop_
_entity.id
_entity.type
_entity.pdbx_description
1 polymer ?
#
loop_
_entity_poly.entity_id
_entity_poly.type
_entity_poly.pdbx_seq_one_letter_code
_entity_poly.pdbx_strand_id
1 'polypeptide(L)'
;MDDSEDEPLFDPRITSYNWLAGVLGGVWTFIVGYLVMSVVALLPDGPSEGADPGTVLSELGRIFYAAHNVALEVRTIKDDVTFIDSGLTIDSSQIRPTETVIVDVGSTQPLTILGDNADQVVPLNLGRFREPLQYAQDKPELLYYLVPIVVLVVAGAVLASLTLDDTASIHEAVLPAIGLSVGYTGVAILGTFFAGLELVDGAILIAPSLGQTVVFALAYSLLCGLVGSYLIGLWRDRDVQIGALLDR
;
A
#
# COMPACT_ATOMS: atom_id res chain seq x y z
N MET A 1 -27.67 11.39 -49.32
CA MET A 1 -26.75 11.95 -48.31
C MET A 1 -26.90 11.03 -47.14
N ASP A 2 -25.81 10.30 -46.89
CA ASP A 2 -25.68 9.19 -45.98
C ASP A 2 -25.43 9.79 -44.60
N ASP A 3 -26.47 9.87 -43.76
CA ASP A 3 -26.32 10.20 -42.34
C ASP A 3 -25.78 8.95 -41.65
N SER A 4 -24.49 8.69 -41.85
CA SER A 4 -23.70 8.00 -40.84
C SER A 4 -23.50 9.01 -39.71
N GLU A 5 -24.55 9.22 -38.90
CA GLU A 5 -24.41 9.94 -37.64
C GLU A 5 -23.35 9.22 -36.84
N ASP A 6 -22.20 9.88 -36.69
CA ASP A 6 -21.04 9.40 -35.96
C ASP A 6 -21.47 9.05 -34.53
N GLU A 7 -21.73 7.76 -34.26
CA GLU A 7 -21.87 7.28 -32.90
C GLU A 7 -20.62 7.72 -32.14
N PRO A 8 -20.75 8.44 -31.02
CA PRO A 8 -19.60 8.94 -30.31
C PRO A 8 -18.73 7.76 -29.88
N LEU A 9 -17.43 7.84 -30.21
CA LEU A 9 -16.44 6.78 -29.93
C LEU A 9 -16.43 6.34 -28.45
N PHE A 10 -16.86 7.23 -27.55
CA PHE A 10 -17.03 6.96 -26.13
C PHE A 10 -18.41 7.43 -25.66
N ASP A 11 -18.98 6.70 -24.71
CA ASP A 11 -20.23 7.09 -24.05
C ASP A 11 -20.10 8.52 -23.47
N PRO A 12 -21.02 9.46 -23.79
CA PRO A 12 -21.02 10.82 -23.27
C PRO A 12 -20.96 10.91 -21.73
N ARG A 13 -21.42 9.89 -21.00
CA ARG A 13 -21.33 9.80 -19.54
C ARG A 13 -19.89 9.67 -19.07
N ILE A 14 -19.05 8.97 -19.84
CA ILE A 14 -17.62 8.81 -19.55
C ILE A 14 -16.88 10.11 -19.83
N THR A 15 -17.20 10.81 -20.93
CA THR A 15 -16.49 12.03 -21.33
C THR A 15 -16.90 13.27 -20.52
N SER A 16 -18.11 13.29 -19.96
CA SER A 16 -18.60 14.36 -19.11
C SER A 16 -18.22 14.22 -17.63
N TYR A 17 -17.78 13.03 -17.20
CA TYR A 17 -17.36 12.80 -15.82
C TYR A 17 -16.16 13.67 -15.41
N ASN A 18 -16.19 14.19 -14.17
CA ASN A 18 -15.09 14.97 -13.63
C ASN A 18 -13.91 14.09 -13.18
N TRP A 19 -13.15 13.59 -14.17
CA TRP A 19 -11.97 12.74 -13.96
C TRP A 19 -10.93 13.36 -13.03
N LEU A 20 -10.73 14.68 -13.12
CA LEU A 20 -9.77 15.38 -12.27
C LEU A 20 -10.17 15.27 -10.80
N ALA A 21 -11.44 15.46 -10.46
CA ALA A 21 -11.92 15.28 -9.10
C ALA A 21 -11.74 13.84 -8.59
N GLY A 22 -12.02 12.84 -9.44
CA GLY A 22 -11.79 11.43 -9.10
C GLY A 22 -10.32 11.13 -8.81
N VAL A 23 -9.42 11.56 -9.69
CA VAL A 23 -7.97 11.33 -9.55
C VAL A 23 -7.41 12.05 -8.32
N LEU A 24 -7.76 13.33 -8.12
CA LEU A 24 -7.33 14.08 -6.93
C LEU A 24 -7.92 13.48 -5.65
N GLY A 25 -9.15 12.97 -5.71
CA GLY A 25 -9.75 12.20 -4.63
C GLY A 25 -8.92 10.97 -4.27
N GLY A 26 -8.46 10.22 -5.26
CA GLY A 26 -7.54 9.09 -5.07
C GLY A 26 -6.22 9.48 -4.41
N VAL A 27 -5.58 10.56 -4.89
CA VAL A 27 -4.35 11.12 -4.32
C VAL A 27 -4.56 11.48 -2.84
N TRP A 28 -5.65 12.19 -2.55
CA TRP A 28 -5.94 12.63 -1.19
C TRP A 28 -6.27 11.46 -0.27
N THR A 29 -6.97 10.45 -0.79
CA THR A 29 -7.30 9.23 -0.06
C THR A 29 -6.05 8.46 0.35
N PHE A 30 -5.04 8.39 -0.51
CA PHE A 30 -3.75 7.79 -0.15
C PHE A 30 -3.09 8.55 1.02
N ILE A 31 -3.01 9.88 0.91
CA ILE A 31 -2.40 10.73 1.94
C ILE A 31 -3.14 10.58 3.28
N VAL A 32 -4.48 10.64 3.26
CA VAL A 32 -5.31 10.48 4.46
C VAL A 32 -5.17 9.08 5.04
N GLY A 33 -5.20 8.04 4.20
CA GLY A 33 -5.02 6.65 4.66
C GLY A 33 -3.67 6.44 5.31
N TYR A 34 -2.61 7.01 4.75
CA TYR A 34 -1.28 7.00 5.32
C TYR A 34 -1.26 7.69 6.70
N LEU A 35 -1.87 8.88 6.82
CA LEU A 35 -1.96 9.60 8.10
C LEU A 35 -2.77 8.85 9.16
N VAL A 36 -3.91 8.26 8.78
CA VAL A 36 -4.72 7.44 9.69
C VAL A 36 -3.93 6.22 10.16
N MET A 37 -3.18 5.57 9.25
CA MET A 37 -2.29 4.47 9.61
C MET A 37 -1.21 4.91 10.60
N SER A 38 -0.58 6.06 10.36
CA SER A 38 0.42 6.64 11.27
C SER A 38 -0.16 6.84 12.68
N VAL A 39 -1.38 7.36 12.78
CA VAL A 39 -2.08 7.54 14.06
C VAL A 39 -2.35 6.20 14.72
N VAL A 40 -2.88 5.21 13.98
CA VAL A 40 -3.17 3.86 14.53
C VAL A 40 -1.91 3.11 14.95
N ALA A 41 -0.80 3.26 14.21
CA ALA A 41 0.46 2.62 14.52
C ALA A 41 1.15 3.22 15.75
N LEU A 42 1.16 4.56 15.85
CA LEU A 42 1.92 5.30 16.86
C LEU A 42 1.14 5.59 18.16
N LEU A 43 -0.19 5.64 18.14
CA LEU A 43 -0.99 5.96 19.34
C LEU A 43 -0.69 5.09 20.57
N PRO A 44 -0.43 3.77 20.46
CA PRO A 44 -0.22 2.93 21.64
C PRO A 44 1.10 3.23 22.37
N ASP A 45 2.20 3.42 21.64
CA ASP A 45 3.57 3.38 22.21
C ASP A 45 4.41 4.62 21.85
N GLY A 46 3.93 5.47 20.94
CA GLY A 46 4.72 6.55 20.36
C GLY A 46 5.85 6.06 19.44
N PRO A 47 6.55 6.98 18.75
CA PRO A 47 7.82 6.65 18.11
C PRO A 47 8.88 6.33 19.17
N SER A 48 9.85 5.49 18.83
CA SER A 48 10.97 5.20 19.72
C SER A 48 11.75 6.48 20.06
N GLU A 49 12.20 6.59 21.31
CA GLU A 49 12.97 7.75 21.77
C GLU A 49 14.24 7.92 20.92
N GLY A 50 14.40 9.10 20.32
CA GLY A 50 15.54 9.42 19.47
C GLY A 50 15.45 8.91 18.03
N ALA A 51 14.30 8.37 17.60
CA ALA A 51 14.09 7.95 16.22
C ALA A 51 14.18 9.14 15.25
N ASP A 52 14.95 8.95 14.18
CA ASP A 52 14.99 9.89 13.08
C ASP A 52 13.62 9.92 12.35
N PRO A 53 13.07 11.10 12.02
CA PRO A 53 11.78 11.21 11.33
C PRO A 53 11.71 10.45 10.00
N GLY A 54 12.82 10.36 9.26
CA GLY A 54 12.89 9.58 8.02
C GLY A 54 12.74 8.09 8.25
N THR A 55 13.33 7.59 9.34
CA THR A 55 13.20 6.18 9.75
C THR A 55 11.77 5.85 10.17
N VAL A 56 11.13 6.73 10.96
CA VAL A 56 9.72 6.57 11.35
C VAL A 56 8.81 6.58 10.13
N LEU A 57 9.02 7.50 9.18
CA LEU A 57 8.22 7.57 7.96
C LEU A 57 8.40 6.33 7.08
N SER A 58 9.64 5.85 6.93
CA SER A 58 9.92 4.61 6.19
C SER A 58 9.21 3.40 6.83
N GLU A 59 9.25 3.31 8.17
CA GLU A 59 8.56 2.23 8.91
C GLU A 59 7.05 2.27 8.75
N LEU A 60 6.44 3.45 8.90
CA LEU A 60 5.01 3.63 8.68
C LEU A 60 4.61 3.32 7.23
N GLY A 61 5.47 3.65 6.27
CA GLY A 61 5.31 3.24 4.87
C GLY A 61 5.24 1.73 4.74
N ARG A 62 6.23 1.01 5.28
CA ARG A 62 6.25 -0.47 5.23
C ARG A 62 5.01 -1.09 5.87
N ILE A 63 4.57 -0.57 7.02
CA ILE A 63 3.33 -1.03 7.68
C ILE A 63 2.11 -0.76 6.79
N PHE A 64 2.02 0.42 6.19
CA PHE A 64 0.93 0.79 5.30
C PHE A 64 0.85 -0.09 4.04
N TYR A 65 1.99 -0.41 3.41
CA TYR A 65 2.05 -1.33 2.28
C TYR A 65 1.71 -2.77 2.70
N ALA A 66 2.24 -3.23 3.84
CA ALA A 66 1.93 -4.55 4.36
C ALA A 66 0.42 -4.70 4.69
N ALA A 67 -0.24 -3.64 5.16
CA ALA A 67 -1.68 -3.62 5.39
C ALA A 67 -2.51 -3.75 4.09
N HIS A 68 -1.91 -3.46 2.93
CA HIS A 68 -2.47 -3.72 1.60
C HIS A 68 -2.07 -5.10 1.04
N ASN A 69 -1.48 -5.98 1.86
CA ASN A 69 -0.90 -7.27 1.43
C ASN A 69 0.23 -7.13 0.41
N VAL A 70 0.92 -5.97 0.37
CA VAL A 70 2.13 -5.81 -0.44
C VAL A 70 3.32 -6.34 0.34
N ALA A 71 3.98 -7.37 -0.20
CA ALA A 71 5.19 -7.92 0.35
C ALA A 71 6.37 -6.95 0.21
N LEU A 72 7.31 -7.07 1.16
CA LEU A 72 8.55 -6.32 1.16
C LEU A 72 9.64 -7.19 0.51
N GLU A 73 10.29 -6.64 -0.50
CA GLU A 73 11.38 -7.27 -1.23
C GLU A 73 12.72 -6.80 -0.67
N VAL A 74 13.66 -7.74 -0.59
CA VAL A 74 15.05 -7.47 -0.25
C VAL A 74 15.82 -7.30 -1.55
N ARG A 75 16.50 -6.16 -1.72
CA ARG A 75 17.32 -5.85 -2.90
C ARG A 75 18.75 -5.57 -2.46
N THR A 76 19.73 -6.10 -3.19
CA THR A 76 21.14 -5.72 -3.01
C THR A 76 21.39 -4.39 -3.73
N ILE A 77 22.01 -3.45 -3.02
CA ILE A 77 22.48 -2.19 -3.62
C ILE A 77 23.97 -2.29 -3.96
N LYS A 78 24.75 -3.00 -3.15
CA LYS A 78 26.18 -3.24 -3.40
C LYS A 78 26.40 -4.53 -4.19
N ASP A 79 27.40 -4.51 -5.05
CA ASP A 79 27.74 -5.64 -5.94
C ASP A 79 28.34 -6.84 -5.17
N ASP A 80 29.02 -6.59 -4.05
CA ASP A 80 29.70 -7.61 -3.23
C ASP A 80 28.84 -8.04 -2.01
N VAL A 81 27.57 -8.37 -2.26
CA VAL A 81 26.65 -8.85 -1.22
C VAL A 81 26.20 -10.28 -1.51
N THR A 82 26.53 -11.20 -0.60
CA THR A 82 26.16 -12.61 -0.70
C THR A 82 25.12 -12.97 0.36
N PHE A 83 24.00 -13.57 -0.07
CA PHE A 83 23.00 -14.12 0.84
C PHE A 83 23.24 -15.60 1.11
N ILE A 84 23.33 -15.96 2.39
CA ILE A 84 23.37 -17.35 2.83
C ILE A 84 22.08 -17.66 3.54
N ASP A 85 21.29 -18.54 2.93
CA ASP A 85 20.03 -19.01 3.47
C ASP A 85 20.30 -20.17 4.44
N SER A 86 20.17 -19.92 5.74
CA SER A 86 20.24 -20.92 6.82
C SER A 86 21.46 -21.88 6.79
N GLY A 87 22.53 -21.49 7.46
CA GLY A 87 23.63 -22.39 7.85
C GLY A 87 24.03 -22.14 9.30
N LEU A 88 24.08 -23.19 10.14
CA LEU A 88 24.47 -23.06 11.54
C LEU A 88 25.94 -22.71 11.74
N THR A 89 26.76 -22.94 10.72
CA THR A 89 28.19 -22.68 10.72
C THR A 89 28.62 -22.00 9.43
N ILE A 90 29.31 -20.87 9.54
CA ILE A 90 29.87 -20.13 8.41
C ILE A 90 31.39 -20.06 8.59
N ASP A 91 32.12 -20.48 7.56
CA ASP A 91 33.57 -20.32 7.48
C ASP A 91 33.90 -18.98 6.81
N SER A 92 34.19 -17.97 7.63
CA SER A 92 34.50 -16.62 7.17
C SER A 92 35.91 -16.49 6.59
N SER A 93 36.76 -17.52 6.67
CA SER A 93 38.09 -17.49 6.03
C SER A 93 38.03 -17.43 4.50
N GLN A 94 36.88 -17.80 3.92
CA GLN A 94 36.63 -17.76 2.47
C GLN A 94 36.01 -16.45 2.00
N ILE A 95 35.57 -15.59 2.93
CA ILE A 95 34.94 -14.30 2.63
C ILE A 95 36.02 -13.27 2.34
N ARG A 96 35.83 -12.48 1.27
CA ARG A 96 36.76 -11.41 0.94
C ARG A 96 36.61 -10.24 1.93
N PRO A 97 37.68 -9.49 2.25
CA PRO A 97 37.59 -8.35 3.17
C PRO A 97 36.66 -7.21 2.72
N THR A 98 36.22 -7.20 1.45
CA THR A 98 35.30 -6.21 0.88
C THR A 98 33.89 -6.76 0.67
N GLU A 99 33.69 -8.06 0.90
CA GLU A 99 32.42 -8.75 0.67
C GLU A 99 31.58 -8.73 1.94
N THR A 100 30.32 -8.31 1.83
CA THR A 100 29.37 -8.36 2.95
C THR A 100 28.48 -9.59 2.81
N VAL A 101 28.53 -10.47 3.80
CA VAL A 101 27.72 -11.70 3.81
C VAL A 101 26.55 -11.52 4.75
N ILE A 102 25.34 -11.52 4.21
CA ILE A 102 24.11 -11.49 5.00
C ILE A 102 23.58 -12.90 5.18
N VAL A 103 23.33 -13.23 6.44
CA VAL A 103 22.85 -14.55 6.85
C VAL A 103 21.43 -14.38 7.32
N ASP A 104 20.48 -15.03 6.62
CA ASP A 104 19.09 -15.04 7.07
C ASP A 104 18.96 -16.01 8.24
N VAL A 105 18.96 -15.46 9.46
CA VAL A 105 18.73 -16.20 10.69
C VAL A 105 17.22 -16.27 10.95
N GLY A 106 16.54 -17.07 10.13
CA GLY A 106 15.11 -17.35 10.23
C GLY A 106 14.71 -18.15 11.48
N SER A 107 15.65 -18.59 12.30
CA SER A 107 15.39 -19.31 13.55
C SER A 107 16.28 -18.83 14.69
N THR A 108 15.80 -18.95 15.94
CA THR A 108 16.50 -18.65 17.20
C THR A 108 17.74 -19.51 17.48
N GLN A 109 18.23 -20.26 16.49
CA GLN A 109 19.42 -21.09 16.66
C GLN A 109 20.69 -20.23 16.60
N PRO A 110 21.66 -20.45 17.50
CA PRO A 110 22.89 -19.67 17.52
C PRO A 110 23.72 -19.93 16.25
N LEU A 111 24.03 -18.86 15.53
CA LEU A 111 24.94 -18.87 14.38
C LEU A 111 26.40 -18.98 14.89
N THR A 112 27.14 -19.95 14.37
CA THR A 112 28.58 -20.11 14.67
C THR A 112 29.40 -19.57 13.49
N ILE A 113 30.22 -18.55 13.73
CA ILE A 113 31.12 -17.97 12.72
C ILE A 113 32.55 -18.40 13.04
N LEU A 114 33.23 -19.00 12.07
CA LEU A 114 34.61 -19.49 12.20
C LEU A 114 35.52 -18.69 11.27
N GLY A 115 36.64 -18.18 11.78
CA GLY A 115 37.66 -17.48 10.99
C GLY A 115 37.81 -16.00 11.33
N ASP A 116 38.69 -15.31 10.59
CA ASP A 116 39.18 -13.99 10.97
C ASP A 116 38.37 -12.82 10.37
N ASN A 117 37.50 -13.07 9.39
CA ASN A 117 36.63 -12.07 8.74
C ASN A 117 35.19 -12.08 9.31
N ALA A 118 35.03 -12.36 10.61
CA ALA A 118 33.71 -12.47 11.23
C ALA A 118 32.93 -11.15 11.24
N ASP A 119 33.62 -10.02 11.14
CA ASP A 119 33.08 -8.66 11.00
C ASP A 119 32.30 -8.44 9.70
N GLN A 120 32.58 -9.23 8.67
CA GLN A 120 31.89 -9.17 7.37
C GLN A 120 30.58 -9.96 7.33
N VAL A 121 30.28 -10.74 8.37
CA VAL A 121 29.09 -11.58 8.47
C VAL A 121 28.04 -10.87 9.31
N VAL A 122 26.92 -10.53 8.68
CA VAL A 122 25.82 -9.81 9.34
C VAL A 122 24.61 -10.73 9.48
N PRO A 123 24.32 -11.25 10.69
CA PRO A 123 23.11 -12.02 10.93
C PRO A 123 21.90 -11.08 10.94
N LEU A 124 20.96 -11.31 10.03
CA LEU A 124 19.71 -10.58 9.92
C LEU A 124 18.55 -11.55 9.92
N ASN A 125 17.51 -11.28 10.71
CA ASN A 125 16.26 -12.01 10.57
C ASN A 125 15.42 -11.28 9.50
N LEU A 126 15.53 -11.72 8.24
CA LEU A 126 14.81 -11.08 7.15
C LEU A 126 13.30 -11.33 7.23
N GLY A 127 12.88 -12.41 7.91
CA GLY A 127 11.47 -12.71 8.19
C GLY A 127 10.75 -11.57 8.90
N ARG A 128 11.36 -10.97 9.93
CA ARG A 128 10.81 -9.78 10.63
C ARG A 128 10.51 -8.61 9.69
N PHE A 129 11.31 -8.46 8.64
CA PHE A 129 11.17 -7.35 7.70
C PHE A 129 10.28 -7.68 6.51
N ARG A 130 10.11 -8.96 6.15
CA ARG A 130 9.18 -9.39 5.08
C ARG A 130 7.73 -9.38 5.56
N GLU A 131 7.49 -9.64 6.84
CA GLU A 131 6.16 -9.73 7.45
C GLU A 131 6.05 -8.84 8.70
N PRO A 132 6.13 -7.50 8.54
CA PRO A 132 6.23 -6.57 9.67
C PRO A 132 5.01 -6.61 10.59
N LEU A 133 3.84 -6.99 10.06
CA LEU A 133 2.59 -7.12 10.83
C LEU A 133 2.57 -8.38 11.71
N GLN A 134 2.98 -9.55 11.20
CA GLN A 134 3.02 -10.79 11.99
C GLN A 134 4.05 -10.73 13.13
N TYR A 135 5.07 -9.89 13.00
CA TYR A 135 6.07 -9.67 14.04
C TYR A 135 5.65 -8.60 15.06
N ALA A 136 4.64 -7.78 14.77
CA ALA A 136 4.04 -6.84 15.71
C ALA A 136 3.03 -7.56 16.63
N GLN A 137 3.51 -8.58 17.35
CA GLN A 137 2.72 -9.60 18.08
C GLN A 137 1.85 -9.10 19.25
N ASP A 138 1.87 -7.80 19.55
CA ASP A 138 1.18 -7.24 20.74
C ASP A 138 -0.02 -6.33 20.41
N LYS A 139 -0.38 -6.17 19.13
CA LYS A 139 -1.49 -5.28 18.70
C LYS A 139 -2.57 -6.08 17.96
N PRO A 140 -3.85 -5.66 18.00
CA PRO A 140 -4.90 -6.32 17.23
C PRO A 140 -4.64 -6.13 15.73
N GLU A 141 -3.91 -7.08 15.13
CA GLU A 141 -3.47 -7.10 13.71
C GLU A 141 -4.60 -6.74 12.75
N LEU A 142 -5.82 -7.16 13.09
CA LEU A 142 -7.04 -6.91 12.33
C LEU A 142 -7.31 -5.41 12.10
N LEU A 143 -6.98 -4.53 13.06
CA LEU A 143 -7.19 -3.09 12.91
C LEU A 143 -6.33 -2.52 11.77
N TYR A 144 -5.09 -2.98 11.62
CA TYR A 144 -4.19 -2.50 10.57
C TYR A 144 -4.71 -2.85 9.18
N TYR A 145 -5.20 -4.08 8.98
CA TYR A 145 -5.78 -4.49 7.70
C TYR A 145 -7.11 -3.79 7.39
N LEU A 146 -7.85 -3.36 8.41
CA LEU A 146 -9.12 -2.65 8.24
C LEU A 146 -8.96 -1.18 7.86
N VAL A 147 -7.91 -0.50 8.34
CA VAL A 147 -7.68 0.93 8.03
C VAL A 147 -7.77 1.24 6.53
N PRO A 148 -7.00 0.59 5.63
CA PRO A 148 -7.07 0.92 4.21
C PRO A 148 -8.45 0.63 3.60
N ILE A 149 -9.10 -0.45 4.03
CA ILE A 149 -10.45 -0.81 3.56
C ILE A 149 -11.46 0.27 3.92
N VAL A 150 -11.50 0.67 5.19
CA VAL A 150 -12.46 1.68 5.69
C VAL A 150 -12.22 3.03 5.01
N VAL A 151 -10.96 3.46 4.91
CA VAL A 151 -10.61 4.74 4.28
C VAL A 151 -11.03 4.75 2.81
N LEU A 152 -10.75 3.68 2.05
CA LEU A 152 -11.11 3.58 0.63
C LEU A 152 -12.64 3.50 0.41
N VAL A 153 -13.37 2.76 1.25
CA VAL A 153 -14.84 2.70 1.19
C VAL A 153 -15.44 4.09 1.47
N VAL A 154 -14.99 4.77 2.52
CA VAL A 154 -15.48 6.12 2.85
C VAL A 154 -15.15 7.09 1.73
N ALA A 155 -13.93 7.05 1.17
CA ALA A 155 -13.55 7.91 0.06
C ALA A 155 -14.39 7.66 -1.21
N GLY A 156 -14.68 6.40 -1.54
CA GLY A 156 -15.58 6.04 -2.63
C GLY A 156 -16.98 6.62 -2.44
N ALA A 157 -17.54 6.48 -1.23
CA ALA A 157 -18.84 7.06 -0.89
C ALA A 157 -18.83 8.60 -1.00
N VAL A 158 -17.82 9.26 -0.42
CA VAL A 158 -17.68 10.72 -0.48
C VAL A 158 -17.56 11.20 -1.93
N LEU A 159 -16.70 10.59 -2.74
CA LEU A 159 -16.57 10.98 -4.15
C LEU A 159 -17.87 10.77 -4.91
N ALA A 160 -18.52 9.61 -4.77
CA ALA A 160 -19.81 9.37 -5.41
C ALA A 160 -20.86 10.40 -5.01
N SER A 161 -20.90 10.82 -3.74
CA SER A 161 -21.81 11.87 -3.29
C SER A 161 -21.52 13.25 -3.91
N LEU A 162 -20.27 13.52 -4.27
CA LEU A 162 -19.84 14.82 -4.80
C LEU A 162 -19.84 14.88 -6.34
N THR A 163 -19.69 13.74 -7.02
CA THR A 163 -19.47 13.71 -8.48
C THR A 163 -20.60 13.05 -9.27
N LEU A 164 -21.49 12.28 -8.64
CA LEU A 164 -22.67 11.75 -9.32
C LEU A 164 -23.83 12.73 -9.23
N ASP A 165 -24.51 12.94 -10.35
CA ASP A 165 -25.77 13.71 -10.41
C ASP A 165 -26.92 12.95 -9.72
N ASP A 166 -27.94 13.68 -9.25
CA ASP A 166 -29.10 13.09 -8.55
C ASP A 166 -29.96 12.19 -9.45
N THR A 167 -29.82 12.30 -10.77
CA THR A 167 -30.50 11.46 -11.78
C THR A 167 -29.61 10.35 -12.34
N ALA A 168 -28.36 10.24 -11.87
CA ALA A 168 -27.40 9.26 -12.34
C ALA A 168 -27.86 7.83 -12.03
N SER A 169 -27.68 6.94 -13.01
CA SER A 169 -28.00 5.53 -12.80
C SER A 169 -27.02 4.87 -11.82
N ILE A 170 -27.44 3.80 -11.13
CA ILE A 170 -26.57 3.08 -10.19
C ILE A 170 -25.28 2.55 -10.86
N HIS A 171 -25.32 2.32 -12.17
CA HIS A 171 -24.16 1.87 -12.96
C HIS A 171 -23.10 2.96 -13.12
N GLU A 172 -23.45 4.23 -12.99
CA GLU A 172 -22.50 5.35 -13.04
C GLU A 172 -21.66 5.46 -11.76
N ALA A 173 -22.05 4.78 -10.68
CA ALA A 173 -21.27 4.66 -9.45
C ALA A 173 -19.90 3.96 -9.65
N VAL A 174 -19.66 3.38 -10.81
CA VAL A 174 -18.35 2.83 -11.19
C VAL A 174 -17.32 3.92 -11.50
N LEU A 175 -17.74 5.08 -12.04
CA LEU A 175 -16.82 6.13 -12.49
C LEU A 175 -16.01 6.76 -11.34
N PRO A 176 -16.60 7.09 -10.16
CA PRO A 176 -15.84 7.57 -9.01
C PRO A 176 -14.78 6.57 -8.54
N ALA A 177 -15.11 5.28 -8.52
CA ALA A 177 -14.18 4.23 -8.12
C ALA A 177 -12.99 4.14 -9.08
N ILE A 178 -13.22 4.21 -10.40
CA ILE A 178 -12.13 4.21 -11.39
C ILE A 178 -11.22 5.42 -11.20
N GLY A 179 -11.79 6.63 -11.13
CA GLY A 179 -11.02 7.86 -10.95
C GLY A 179 -10.17 7.83 -9.66
N LEU A 180 -10.79 7.42 -8.55
CA LEU A 180 -10.11 7.22 -7.27
C LEU A 180 -8.95 6.23 -7.40
N SER A 181 -9.16 5.11 -8.08
CA SER A 181 -8.17 4.05 -8.20
C SER A 181 -6.94 4.50 -8.98
N VAL A 182 -7.13 5.29 -10.04
CA VAL A 182 -6.02 5.85 -10.83
C VAL A 182 -5.13 6.75 -9.96
N GLY A 183 -5.74 7.71 -9.25
CA GLY A 183 -5.00 8.61 -8.37
C GLY A 183 -4.32 7.89 -7.22
N TYR A 184 -5.04 6.99 -6.55
CA TYR A 184 -4.53 6.23 -5.41
C TYR A 184 -3.35 5.34 -5.81
N THR A 185 -3.48 4.60 -6.92
CA THR A 185 -2.42 3.70 -7.42
C THR A 185 -1.19 4.48 -7.86
N GLY A 186 -1.37 5.63 -8.53
CA GLY A 186 -0.25 6.48 -8.94
C GLY A 186 0.61 6.94 -7.75
N VAL A 187 -0.04 7.41 -6.68
CA VAL A 187 0.67 7.80 -5.45
C VAL A 187 1.24 6.59 -4.72
N ALA A 188 0.52 5.47 -4.69
CA ALA A 188 1.03 4.23 -4.10
C ALA A 188 2.30 3.72 -4.78
N ILE A 189 2.43 3.86 -6.10
CA ILE A 189 3.67 3.53 -6.80
C ILE A 189 4.79 4.48 -6.37
N LEU A 190 4.54 5.79 -6.36
CA LEU A 190 5.52 6.80 -5.95
C LEU A 190 5.98 6.61 -4.49
N GLY A 191 5.07 6.24 -3.59
CA GLY A 191 5.38 5.99 -2.19
C GLY A 191 6.35 4.82 -1.97
N THR A 192 6.43 3.85 -2.90
CA THR A 192 7.34 2.70 -2.76
C THR A 192 8.80 3.13 -2.69
N PHE A 193 9.15 4.25 -3.32
CA PHE A 193 10.51 4.80 -3.32
C PHE A 193 10.87 5.47 -1.99
N PHE A 194 9.89 5.86 -1.17
CA PHE A 194 10.09 6.52 0.11
C PHE A 194 9.94 5.56 1.31
N ALA A 195 9.34 4.39 1.11
CA ALA A 195 9.15 3.36 2.13
C ALA A 195 10.36 2.40 2.25
N GLY A 196 11.45 2.69 1.54
CA GLY A 196 12.68 1.88 1.56
C GLY A 196 13.41 2.00 2.89
N LEU A 197 13.93 0.87 3.40
CA LEU A 197 14.83 0.80 4.54
C LEU A 197 16.19 0.29 4.08
N GLU A 198 17.20 1.14 4.19
CA GLU A 198 18.58 0.73 4.00
C GLU A 198 19.09 0.02 5.26
N LEU A 199 19.73 -1.14 5.06
CA LEU A 199 20.37 -1.92 6.11
C LEU A 199 21.83 -2.18 5.74
N VAL A 200 22.66 -2.44 6.76
CA VAL A 200 24.06 -2.84 6.60
C VAL A 200 24.85 -1.79 5.79
N ASP A 201 24.86 -0.55 6.27
CA ASP A 201 25.53 0.58 5.61
C ASP A 201 25.16 0.72 4.12
N GLY A 202 23.87 0.59 3.81
CA GLY A 202 23.33 0.69 2.47
C GLY A 202 23.66 -0.49 1.54
N ALA A 203 24.07 -1.65 2.08
CA ALA A 203 24.29 -2.84 1.27
C ALA A 203 22.97 -3.47 0.79
N ILE A 204 21.92 -3.35 1.60
CA ILE A 204 20.59 -3.89 1.33
C ILE A 204 19.55 -2.78 1.40
N LEU A 205 18.57 -2.84 0.50
CA LEU A 205 17.33 -2.09 0.59
C LEU A 205 16.16 -3.06 0.77
N ILE A 206 15.36 -2.83 1.81
CA ILE A 206 14.06 -3.48 1.98
C ILE A 206 12.99 -2.49 1.57
N ALA A 207 12.25 -2.79 0.50
CA ALA A 207 11.25 -1.90 -0.04
C ALA A 207 10.00 -2.67 -0.51
N PRO A 208 8.84 -2.00 -0.63
CA PRO A 208 7.64 -2.62 -1.19
C PRO A 208 7.88 -3.18 -2.60
N SER A 209 7.35 -4.37 -2.87
CA SER A 209 7.33 -4.94 -4.20
C SER A 209 6.54 -4.03 -5.14
N LEU A 210 7.17 -3.53 -6.19
CA LEU A 210 6.54 -2.60 -7.13
C LEU A 210 5.41 -3.30 -7.89
N GLY A 211 5.64 -4.53 -8.34
CA GLY A 211 4.64 -5.33 -9.05
C GLY A 211 3.41 -5.61 -8.18
N GLN A 212 3.60 -6.04 -6.93
CA GLN A 212 2.49 -6.26 -6.02
C GLN A 212 1.82 -4.95 -5.62
N THR A 213 2.56 -3.84 -5.47
CA THR A 213 1.99 -2.52 -5.19
C THR A 213 1.00 -2.12 -6.27
N VAL A 214 1.36 -2.26 -7.55
CA VAL A 214 0.44 -1.95 -8.67
C VAL A 214 -0.83 -2.79 -8.57
N VAL A 215 -0.69 -4.10 -8.38
CA VAL A 215 -1.82 -5.03 -8.36
C VAL A 215 -2.73 -4.79 -7.16
N PHE A 216 -2.17 -4.74 -5.95
CA PHE A 216 -2.97 -4.59 -4.74
C PHE A 216 -3.50 -3.18 -4.54
N ALA A 217 -2.72 -2.12 -4.84
CA ALA A 217 -3.25 -0.76 -4.74
C ALA A 217 -4.44 -0.57 -5.69
N LEU A 218 -4.35 -1.07 -6.92
CA LEU A 218 -5.45 -1.02 -7.88
C LEU A 218 -6.64 -1.86 -7.42
N ALA A 219 -6.42 -3.11 -7.01
CA ALA A 219 -7.49 -4.01 -6.58
C ALA A 219 -8.22 -3.48 -5.34
N TYR A 220 -7.49 -3.04 -4.32
CA TYR A 220 -8.08 -2.48 -3.10
C TYR A 220 -8.86 -1.21 -3.39
N SER A 221 -8.24 -0.26 -4.08
CA SER A 221 -8.87 1.04 -4.36
C SER A 221 -10.11 0.91 -5.23
N LEU A 222 -10.08 0.01 -6.22
CA LEU A 222 -11.23 -0.24 -7.08
C LEU A 222 -12.34 -0.96 -6.33
N LEU A 223 -12.06 -2.08 -5.66
CA LEU A 223 -13.10 -2.86 -4.97
C LEU A 223 -13.74 -2.05 -3.83
N CYS A 224 -12.92 -1.42 -2.98
CA CYS A 224 -13.43 -0.63 -1.86
C CYS A 224 -14.12 0.65 -2.34
N GLY A 225 -13.54 1.32 -3.35
CA GLY A 225 -14.14 2.50 -3.97
C GLY A 225 -15.51 2.18 -4.60
N LEU A 226 -15.65 1.02 -5.25
CA LEU A 226 -16.91 0.53 -5.78
C LEU A 226 -17.93 0.31 -4.66
N VAL A 227 -17.56 -0.43 -3.61
CA VAL A 227 -18.45 -0.66 -2.46
C VAL A 227 -18.96 0.67 -1.89
N GLY A 228 -18.07 1.63 -1.64
CA GLY A 228 -18.44 2.96 -1.17
C GLY A 228 -19.38 3.70 -2.11
N SER A 229 -19.06 3.72 -3.40
CA SER A 229 -19.84 4.43 -4.42
C SER A 229 -21.22 3.81 -4.60
N TYR A 230 -21.33 2.48 -4.61
CA TYR A 230 -22.59 1.76 -4.72
C TYR A 230 -23.51 1.98 -3.52
N LEU A 231 -22.97 2.06 -2.30
CA LEU A 231 -23.76 2.36 -1.10
C LEU A 231 -24.48 3.71 -1.22
N ILE A 232 -23.82 4.71 -1.80
CA ILE A 232 -24.42 6.03 -2.05
C ILE A 232 -25.43 5.98 -3.19
N GLY A 233 -25.14 5.26 -4.27
CA GLY A 233 -26.10 5.05 -5.36
C GLY A 233 -27.40 4.41 -4.88
N LEU A 234 -27.31 3.37 -4.05
CA LEU A 234 -28.48 2.71 -3.44
C LEU A 234 -29.25 3.63 -2.49
N TRP A 235 -28.55 4.41 -1.68
CA TRP A 235 -29.17 5.35 -0.75
C TRP A 235 -29.97 6.43 -1.50
N ARG A 236 -29.43 6.98 -2.59
CA ARG A 236 -30.10 7.99 -3.42
C ARG A 236 -31.33 7.46 -4.15
N ASP A 237 -31.22 6.29 -4.78
CA ASP A 237 -32.36 5.69 -5.51
C ASP A 237 -33.56 5.45 -4.58
N ARG A 238 -33.30 5.01 -3.34
CA ARG A 238 -34.34 4.84 -2.33
C ARG A 238 -35.05 6.15 -1.99
N ASP A 239 -34.31 7.25 -1.82
CA ASP A 239 -34.89 8.53 -1.41
C ASP A 239 -35.74 9.16 -2.53
N VAL A 240 -35.34 8.99 -3.80
CA VAL A 240 -36.14 9.37 -4.98
C VAL A 240 -37.47 8.59 -5.01
N GLN A 241 -37.44 7.28 -4.77
CA GLN A 241 -38.64 6.45 -4.73
C GLN A 241 -39.59 6.85 -3.60
N ILE A 242 -39.08 7.19 -2.41
CA ILE A 242 -39.90 7.65 -1.28
C ILE A 242 -40.55 9.01 -1.58
N GLY A 243 -39.80 9.95 -2.16
CA GLY A 243 -40.34 11.25 -2.56
C GLY A 243 -41.50 11.12 -3.56
N ALA A 244 -41.34 10.28 -4.59
CA ALA A 244 -42.38 10.04 -5.59
C ALA A 244 -43.66 9.38 -5.02
N LEU A 245 -43.56 8.66 -3.90
CA LEU A 245 -44.70 8.05 -3.21
C LEU A 245 -45.46 9.03 -2.31
N LEU A 246 -44.79 10.07 -1.80
CA LEU A 246 -45.40 11.10 -0.94
C LEU A 246 -46.12 12.20 -1.73
N ASP A 247 -45.78 12.38 -3.01
CA ASP A 247 -46.40 13.35 -3.93
C ASP A 247 -47.66 12.81 -4.64
N ARG A 248 -48.09 11.56 -4.37
CA ARG A 248 -49.33 10.94 -4.89
C ARG A 248 -50.43 10.89 -3.84
#